data_AF-A0A9P6LWB4-F1
#
_entry.id   AF-A0A9P6LWB4-F1
#
_cell.length_a   1.000
_cell.length_b   1.000
_cell.length_c   1.000
_cell.angle_alpha   90.00
_cell.angle_beta   90.00
_cell.angle_gamma   90.00
#
_symmetry.space_group_name_H-M   'P 1'
#
loop_
_entity.id
_entity.type
_entity.pdbx_description
1 polymer ?
#
loop_
_entity_poly.entity_id
_entity_poly.type
_entity_poly.pdbx_seq_one_letter_code
_entity_poly.pdbx_strand_id
1 'polypeptide(L)' 'MTDSIPQEALHRSITRVVPARGVAEGVNTMVQRSIGTEDLESLDPFLTFDEFRMSPDTSKNAAS' A
#
# COMPACT_ATOMS: atom_id res chain seq x y z
N MET A 1 13.71 -24.88 -26.38
CA MET A 1 14.44 -25.47 -25.24
C MET A 1 13.96 -24.73 -24.01
N THR A 2 13.15 -25.41 -23.21
CA THR A 2 12.46 -24.87 -22.04
C THR A 2 13.41 -24.92 -20.85
N ASP A 3 13.93 -23.77 -20.43
CA ASP A 3 14.60 -23.67 -19.13
C ASP A 3 13.52 -23.68 -18.04
N SER A 4 13.23 -24.88 -17.55
CA SER A 4 12.45 -25.11 -16.36
C SER A 4 13.26 -24.62 -15.16
N ILE A 5 12.96 -23.42 -14.66
CA ILE A 5 13.50 -22.96 -13.38
C ILE A 5 13.08 -23.96 -12.30
N PRO A 6 14.01 -24.58 -11.57
CA PRO A 6 13.67 -25.51 -10.50
C PRO A 6 12.79 -24.80 -9.46
N GLN A 7 11.59 -25.34 -9.21
CA GLN A 7 10.73 -24.94 -8.08
C GLN A 7 11.31 -25.46 -6.75
N GLU A 8 12.53 -25.06 -6.39
CA GLU A 8 12.74 -24.84 -4.97
C GLU A 8 11.79 -23.71 -4.60
N ALA A 9 10.83 -23.99 -3.73
CA ALA A 9 9.94 -22.95 -3.21
C ALA A 9 10.83 -21.86 -2.62
N LEU A 10 11.04 -20.78 -3.39
CA LEU A 10 11.83 -19.62 -3.00
C LEU A 10 11.42 -19.26 -1.58
N HIS A 11 12.29 -19.57 -0.63
CA HIS A 11 12.00 -19.39 0.78
C HIS A 11 11.94 -17.89 1.01
N ARG A 12 10.74 -17.33 0.99
CA ARG A 12 10.53 -15.90 1.18
C ARG A 12 10.88 -15.56 2.62
N SER A 13 11.85 -14.68 2.80
CA SER A 13 12.15 -14.05 4.08
C SER A 13 11.72 -12.58 4.04
N ILE A 14 11.29 -12.07 5.20
CA ILE A 14 11.00 -10.65 5.35
C ILE A 14 12.34 -9.92 5.48
N THR A 15 12.69 -9.11 4.49
CA THR A 15 13.93 -8.30 4.50
C THR A 15 13.72 -6.94 5.16
N ARG A 16 12.49 -6.43 5.16
CA ARG A 16 12.13 -5.14 5.73
C ARG A 16 10.66 -5.09 6.13
N VAL A 17 10.37 -4.41 7.23
CA VAL A 17 9.01 -4.04 7.66
C VAL A 17 8.91 -2.52 7.60
N VAL A 18 7.92 -2.01 6.88
CA VAL A 18 7.67 -0.56 6.73
C VAL A 18 6.27 -0.27 7.28
N PRO A 19 6.15 0.48 8.40
CA PRO A 19 4.84 0.87 8.90
C PRO A 19 4.18 1.87 7.96
N ALA A 20 2.89 1.69 7.68
CA ALA A 20 2.12 2.67 6.94
C ALA A 20 1.94 3.95 7.79
N ARG A 21 1.94 5.11 7.12
CA ARG A 21 1.77 6.42 7.77
C ARG A 21 0.57 7.16 7.18
N GLY A 22 -0.08 7.97 8.01
CA GLY A 22 -1.19 8.82 7.59
C GLY A 22 -0.75 9.92 6.63
N VAL A 23 -1.34 9.97 5.44
CA VAL A 23 -1.10 11.00 4.42
C VAL A 23 -2.43 11.64 4.03
N ALA A 24 -2.45 12.97 3.96
CA ALA A 24 -3.61 13.71 3.44
C ALA A 24 -3.63 13.60 1.91
N GLU A 25 -4.76 13.19 1.36
CA GLU A 25 -4.96 13.02 -0.08
C GLU A 25 -6.32 13.61 -0.49
N GLY A 26 -6.42 14.12 -1.73
CA GLY A 26 -7.66 14.68 -2.26
C GLY A 26 -8.30 15.73 -1.33
N VAL A 27 -9.62 15.59 -1.10
CA VAL A 27 -10.39 16.51 -0.23
C VAL A 27 -10.80 15.79 1.05
N ASN A 28 -10.35 16.30 2.20
CA ASN A 28 -10.69 15.82 3.54
C ASN A 28 -10.53 14.31 3.74
N THR A 29 -9.55 13.70 3.05
CA THR A 29 -9.32 12.26 3.09
C THR A 29 -7.93 11.97 3.64
N MET A 30 -7.86 10.98 4.54
CA MET A 30 -6.61 10.44 5.05
C MET A 30 -6.46 9.00 4.58
N VAL A 31 -5.31 8.67 4.03
CA VAL A 31 -4.92 7.29 3.66
C VAL A 31 -3.76 6.84 4.54
N GLN A 32 -3.59 5.53 4.69
CA GLN A 32 -2.39 4.94 5.27
C GLN A 32 -1.48 4.45 4.14
N ARG A 33 -0.41 5.20 3.84
CA ARG A 33 0.53 4.90 2.75
C ARG A 33 1.74 4.13 3.26
N SER A 34 2.13 3.06 2.57
CA SER A 34 3.39 2.34 2.83
C SER A 34 4.42 2.55 1.71
N ILE A 35 4.14 2.12 0.48
CA ILE A 35 4.95 2.40 -0.73
C ILE A 35 4.64 3.82 -1.21
N GLY A 36 5.66 4.58 -1.64
CA GLY A 36 5.55 5.99 -2.00
C GLY A 36 5.85 6.94 -0.84
N THR A 37 6.52 6.45 0.21
CA THR A 37 7.00 7.25 1.36
C THR A 37 8.51 7.38 1.33
N GLU A 38 9.09 8.28 2.13
CA GLU A 38 10.56 8.38 2.29
C GLU A 38 11.19 7.07 2.80
N ASP A 39 10.43 6.25 3.52
CA ASP A 39 10.91 4.94 3.98
C ASP A 39 10.95 3.93 2.82
N LEU A 40 10.00 3.97 1.87
CA LEU A 40 9.94 3.07 0.72
C LEU A 40 9.35 3.82 -0.49
N GLU A 41 10.19 4.49 -1.25
CA GLU A 41 9.77 5.37 -2.35
C GLU A 41 9.09 4.58 -3.47
N SER A 42 9.62 3.41 -3.82
CA SER A 42 9.01 2.46 -4.75
C SER A 42 9.47 1.04 -4.46
N LEU A 43 8.72 0.07 -4.96
CA LEU A 43 9.07 -1.34 -4.98
C LEU A 43 8.69 -1.91 -6.34
N ASP A 44 9.56 -1.74 -7.33
CA ASP A 44 9.33 -2.13 -8.72
C ASP A 44 8.64 -3.50 -8.83
N PRO A 45 7.45 -3.58 -9.46
CA PRO A 45 6.76 -2.59 -10.32
C PRO A 45 5.76 -1.64 -9.62
N PHE A 46 5.73 -1.63 -8.29
CA PHE A 46 4.77 -0.86 -7.51
C PHE A 46 5.33 0.51 -7.11
N LEU A 47 4.60 1.57 -7.45
CA LEU A 47 5.00 2.96 -7.16
C LEU A 47 4.39 3.49 -5.86
N THR A 48 3.14 3.14 -5.58
CA THR A 48 2.44 3.56 -4.36
C THR A 48 1.51 2.45 -3.85
N PHE A 49 1.25 2.43 -2.55
CA PHE A 49 0.27 1.52 -1.96
C PHE A 49 -0.40 2.15 -0.73
N ASP A 50 -1.72 2.34 -0.84
CA ASP A 50 -2.54 3.04 0.13
C ASP A 50 -3.65 2.14 0.66
N GLU A 51 -3.82 2.13 1.99
CA GLU A 51 -5.05 1.68 2.62
C GLU A 51 -5.96 2.88 2.86
N PHE A 52 -7.18 2.80 2.33
CA PHE A 52 -8.21 3.80 2.51
C PHE A 52 -9.38 3.22 3.32
N ARG A 53 -9.89 4.00 4.29
CA ARG A 53 -11.04 3.61 5.12
C ARG A 53 -12.09 4.72 5.11
N MET A 54 -13.35 4.34 4.87
CA MET A 54 -14.51 5.19 5.13
C MET A 54 -15.21 4.73 6.40
N SER A 55 -15.56 5.66 7.28
CA SER A 55 -16.54 5.38 8.32
C SER A 55 -17.96 5.31 7.71
N PRO A 56 -18.86 4.43 8.17
CA PRO A 56 -20.23 4.37 7.65
C PRO A 56 -21.01 5.70 7.74
N ASP A 57 -20.67 6.55 8.71
CA ASP A 57 -21.44 7.75 9.06
C ASP A 57 -21.13 9.00 8.21
N THR A 58 -20.04 9.00 7.43
CA THR A 58 -19.68 10.12 6.55
C THR A 58 -20.61 10.30 5.35
N SER A 59 -21.52 9.35 5.09
CA SER A 59 -22.50 9.44 3.99
C SER A 59 -23.78 10.21 4.33
N LYS A 60 -24.08 10.46 5.61
CA LYS A 60 -25.37 11.05 6.04
C LYS A 60 -25.37 12.57 6.20
N ASN A 61 -24.22 13.21 6.32
CA ASN A 61 -24.13 14.66 6.59
C ASN A 61 -23.77 15.52 5.37
N ALA A 62 -23.66 14.94 4.17
CA ALA A 62 -23.40 15.69 2.93
C ALA A 62 -24.67 16.18 2.22
N ALA A 63 -25.85 15.99 2.83
CA ALA A 63 -27.16 16.33 2.26
C ALA A 63 -28.00 17.24 3.19
N SER A 64 -27.38 18.14 3.95
CA SER A 64 -28.09 19.16 4.76
C SER A 64 -27.50 20.54 4.53
#